data_AF-A0A3M9NHJ2-F1
#
_entry.id   AF-A0A3M9NHJ2-F1
#
_cell.length_a   1.000
_cell.length_b   1.000
_cell.length_c   1.000
_cell.angle_alpha   90.00
_cell.angle_beta   90.00
_cell.angle_gamma   90.00
#
_symmetry.space_group_name_H-M   'P 1'
#
loop_
_entity.id
_entity.type
_entity.pdbx_description
1 polymer ?
#
loop_
_entity_poly.entity_id
_entity_poly.type
_entity_poly.pdbx_seq_one_letter_code
_entity_poly.pdbx_strand_id
1 'polypeptide(L)' 'MPYNKEELFKLPVEEKLELVEALWDKIDDELMPLNDEEIKFASERLDMHKQNPEEGLEWSEFKRKIKEKYGF' A
#
# COMPACT_ATOMS: atom_id res chain seq x y z
N MET A 1 4.22 18.38 20.92
CA MET A 1 4.37 19.46 19.92
C MET A 1 3.62 19.03 18.67
N PRO A 2 2.69 19.83 18.12
CA PRO A 2 2.13 19.52 16.81
C PRO A 2 3.25 19.62 15.77
N TYR A 3 3.37 18.61 14.91
CA TYR A 3 4.36 18.58 13.84
C TYR A 3 4.07 19.70 12.81
N ASN A 4 5.12 20.29 12.24
CA ASN A 4 4.98 21.31 11.20
C ASN A 4 4.86 20.66 9.81
N LYS A 5 3.64 20.64 9.26
CA LYS A 5 3.34 20.04 7.95
C LYS A 5 4.13 20.68 6.81
N GLU A 6 4.40 21.98 6.88
CA GLU A 6 5.09 22.69 5.80
C GLU A 6 6.56 22.28 5.69
N GLU A 7 7.19 21.91 6.80
CA GLU A 7 8.56 21.39 6.80
C GLU A 7 8.61 19.99 6.19
N LEU A 8 7.64 19.12 6.52
CA LEU A 8 7.53 17.78 5.92
C LEU A 8 7.33 17.83 4.41
N PHE A 9 6.56 18.80 3.90
CA PHE A 9 6.37 18.97 2.46
C PHE A 9 7.59 19.52 1.73
N LYS A 10 8.56 20.09 2.43
CA LYS A 10 9.83 20.57 1.85
C LYS A 10 10.90 19.49 1.74
N LEU A 11 10.73 18.35 2.41
CA LEU A 11 11.67 17.23 2.32
C LEU A 11 11.82 16.74 0.87
N PRO A 12 13.01 16.23 0.49
CA PRO A 12 13.20 15.43 -0.72
C PRO A 12 12.22 14.26 -0.80
N VAL A 13 11.96 13.74 -2.01
CA VAL A 13 10.97 12.66 -2.21
C VAL A 13 11.41 11.40 -1.47
N GLU A 14 12.70 11.09 -1.49
CA GLU A 14 13.30 9.94 -0.84
C GLU A 14 13.11 10.02 0.68
N GLU A 15 13.44 11.17 1.30
CA GLU A 15 13.23 11.39 2.74
C GLU A 15 11.75 11.35 3.14
N LYS A 16 10.85 11.82 2.26
CA LYS A 16 9.40 11.68 2.47
C LYS A 16 8.98 10.22 2.47
N LEU A 17 9.49 9.41 1.54
CA LEU A 17 9.15 8.00 1.46
C LEU A 17 9.63 7.26 2.71
N GLU A 18 10.88 7.46 3.11
CA GLU A 18 11.43 6.87 4.34
C GLU A 18 10.61 7.26 5.58
N LEU A 19 10.21 8.53 5.69
CA LEU A 19 9.39 9.00 6.81
C LEU A 19 7.99 8.39 6.79
N VAL A 20 7.37 8.26 5.62
CA VAL A 20 6.05 7.64 5.47
C VAL A 20 6.11 6.17 5.89
N GLU A 21 7.11 5.42 5.42
CA GLU A 21 7.32 4.01 5.81
C GLU A 21 7.52 3.88 7.32
N ALA A 22 8.41 4.67 7.91
CA ALA A 22 8.68 4.63 9.34
C ALA A 22 7.47 5.01 10.21
N LEU A 23 6.60 5.91 9.73
CA LEU A 23 5.35 6.25 10.40
C LEU A 23 4.32 5.13 10.25
N TRP A 24 4.25 4.50 9.08
CA TRP A 24 3.32 3.42 8.80
C TRP A 24 3.62 2.18 9.63
N ASP A 25 4.88 1.77 9.72
CA ASP A 25 5.33 0.63 10.52
C ASP A 25 4.95 0.76 12.00
N LYS A 26 4.95 1.99 12.53
CA LYS A 26 4.56 2.26 13.92
C LYS A 26 3.06 2.29 14.16
N ILE A 27 2.27 2.59 13.13
CA ILE A 27 0.81 2.62 13.20
C ILE A 27 0.24 1.19 13.18
N ASP A 28 0.84 0.31 12.38
CA ASP A 28 0.36 -1.07 12.18
C ASP A 28 0.31 -1.85 13.50
N ASP A 29 1.35 -1.72 14.32
CA ASP A 29 1.46 -2.37 15.63
C ASP A 29 0.43 -1.86 16.66
N GLU A 30 -0.06 -0.62 16.54
CA GLU A 30 -0.91 0.02 17.57
C GLU A 30 -2.41 -0.03 17.25
N LEU A 31 -2.81 -0.06 15.98
CA LEU A 31 -4.20 0.24 15.58
C LEU A 31 -4.97 -0.91 14.93
N MET A 32 -4.31 -1.88 14.29
CA MET A 32 -4.99 -2.99 13.61
C MET A 32 -4.14 -4.27 13.65
N PRO A 33 -4.30 -5.12 14.68
CA PRO A 33 -3.69 -6.44 14.63
C PRO A 33 -4.30 -7.20 13.45
N LEU A 34 -3.46 -7.56 12.48
CA LEU A 34 -3.86 -8.44 11.39
C LEU A 34 -4.39 -9.74 11.99
N ASN A 35 -5.58 -10.16 11.57
CA ASN A 35 -6.10 -11.44 11.99
C ASN A 35 -5.52 -12.57 11.15
N ASP A 36 -5.57 -13.80 11.67
CA ASP A 36 -5.00 -14.97 11.00
C ASP A 36 -5.59 -15.22 9.60
N GLU A 37 -6.83 -14.82 9.36
CA GLU A 37 -7.51 -14.96 8.06
C GLU A 37 -6.94 -13.97 7.02
N GLU A 38 -6.68 -12.72 7.42
CA GLU A 38 -6.03 -11.71 6.58
C GLU A 38 -4.60 -12.12 6.21
N ILE A 39 -3.83 -12.62 7.18
CA ILE A 39 -2.46 -13.10 6.96
C ILE A 39 -2.46 -14.29 6.00
N LYS A 40 -3.37 -15.24 6.23
CA LYS A 40 -3.51 -16.42 5.37
C LYS A 40 -3.88 -16.02 3.95
N PHE A 41 -4.87 -15.15 3.78
CA PHE A 41 -5.29 -14.66 2.46
C PHE A 41 -4.14 -13.96 1.72
N ALA A 42 -3.39 -13.09 2.40
CA ALA A 42 -2.25 -12.40 1.81
C ALA A 42 -1.15 -13.40 1.38
N SER A 43 -0.87 -14.40 2.22
CA SER A 43 0.11 -15.45 1.94
C SER A 43 -0.30 -16.30 0.73
N GLU A 44 -1.55 -16.73 0.65
CA GLU A 44 -2.09 -17.49 -0.49
C GLU A 44 -1.96 -16.69 -1.80
N ARG A 45 -2.31 -15.40 -1.80
CA ARG A 45 -2.18 -14.55 -2.99
C ARG A 45 -0.73 -14.33 -3.40
N LEU A 46 0.17 -14.20 -2.44
CA LEU A 46 1.60 -14.08 -2.72
C LEU A 46 2.14 -15.35 -3.37
N ASP A 47 1.75 -16.52 -2.89
CA ASP A 47 2.19 -17.79 -3.45
C ASP A 47 1.62 -18.03 -4.85
N MET A 48 0.35 -17.67 -5.09
CA MET A 48 -0.23 -17.67 -6.44
C MET A 48 0.57 -16.78 -7.40
N HIS A 49 0.89 -15.55 -6.98
CA HIS A 49 1.66 -14.63 -7.81
C HIS A 49 3.10 -15.13 -8.07
N LYS A 50 3.75 -15.76 -7.09
CA LYS A 50 5.07 -16.38 -7.30
C LYS A 50 5.03 -17.52 -8.31
N GLN A 51 3.96 -18.32 -8.31
CA GLN A 51 3.78 -19.43 -9.24
C GLN A 51 3.41 -18.95 -10.65
N ASN A 52 2.70 -17.83 -10.76
CA ASN A 52 2.30 -17.24 -12.02
C ASN A 52 2.42 -15.69 -11.98
N PRO A 53 3.62 -15.14 -12.20
CA PRO A 53 3.86 -13.70 -12.07
C PRO A 53 3.09 -12.83 -13.08
N GLU A 54 2.72 -13.42 -14.22
CA GLU A 54 1.93 -12.75 -15.26
C GLU A 54 0.42 -12.78 -14.93
N GLU A 55 0.01 -13.50 -13.89
CA GLU A 55 -1.37 -13.53 -13.43
C GLU A 55 -1.70 -12.23 -12.69
N GLY A 56 -2.40 -11.34 -13.39
CA GLY A 56 -2.79 -10.06 -12.86
C GLY A 56 -3.20 -9.10 -13.96
N LEU A 57 -3.40 -7.85 -13.57
CA LEU A 57 -3.57 -6.75 -14.50
C LEU A 57 -2.57 -5.69 -14.12
N GLU A 58 -1.94 -5.11 -15.13
CA GLU A 58 -1.20 -3.87 -14.95
C GLU A 58 -2.09 -2.82 -14.29
N TRP A 59 -1.52 -2.04 -13.40
CA TRP A 59 -2.29 -1.08 -12.60
C TRP A 59 -3.03 -0.06 -13.48
N SER A 60 -2.40 0.33 -14.59
CA SER A 60 -3.00 1.19 -15.61
C SER A 60 -4.22 0.55 -16.27
N GLU A 61 -4.16 -0.75 -16.56
CA GLU A 61 -5.25 -1.50 -17.17
C GLU A 61 -6.41 -1.72 -16.19
N PHE A 62 -6.12 -2.04 -14.94
CA PHE A 62 -7.13 -2.14 -13.89
C PHE A 62 -7.87 -0.82 -13.70
N LYS A 63 -7.14 0.30 -13.56
CA LYS A 63 -7.74 1.64 -13.45
C LYS A 63 -8.64 1.96 -14.64
N ARG A 64 -8.18 1.66 -15.87
CA ARG A 64 -8.99 1.84 -17.08
C ARG A 64 -10.28 1.04 -17.00
N LYS A 65 -10.22 -0.25 -16.65
CA LYS A 65 -11.40 -1.13 -16.53
C LYS A 65 -12.40 -0.62 -15.49
N ILE A 66 -11.92 -0.18 -14.32
CA ILE A 66 -12.78 0.37 -13.26
C ILE A 66 -13.44 1.67 -13.72
N LYS A 67 -12.70 2.57 -14.37
CA LYS A 67 -13.23 3.81 -14.93
C LYS A 67 -14.28 3.57 -16.00
N GLU A 68 -14.04 2.64 -16.93
CA GLU A 68 -14.99 2.26 -17.96
C GLU A 68 -16.27 1.65 -17.38
N LYS A 69 -16.13 0.86 -16.31
CA LYS A 69 -17.26 0.14 -15.70
C LYS A 69 -18.11 1.01 -14.75
N TYR A 70 -17.48 1.94 -14.02
CA TYR A 70 -18.14 2.70 -12.95
C TYR A 70 -18.13 4.23 -13.13
N GLY A 71 -17.38 4.77 -14.09
CA GLY A 71 -17.50 6.17 -14.53
C GLY A 71 -16.82 7.24 -13.66
N PHE A 72 -15.87 6.88 -12.79
CA PHE A 72 -15.13 7.84 -11.95
C PHE A 72 -14.11 8.69 -12.73
#